data_AF-C5E191-F1
#
_entry.id   AF-C5E191-F1
#
_cell.length_a   1.000
_cell.length_b   1.000
_cell.length_c   1.000
_cell.angle_alpha   90.00
_cell.angle_beta   90.00
_cell.angle_gamma   90.00
#
_symmetry.space_group_name_H-M   'P 1'
#
loop_
_entity.id
_entity.type
_entity.pdbx_description
1 polymer ?
#
loop_
_entity_poly.entity_id
_entity_poly.type
_entity_poly.pdbx_seq_one_letter_code
_entity_poly.pdbx_strand_id
1 'polypeptide(L)'
;MKNEYTARKVGIKDMQPCVVCYKPTTTVLYSGIDWFYTCDIHLQDNPQFVTPLYSKEYQDAVAKLKALKPLPATNSGSGLDGWVSKFLKKDKKEKHNGGDGDGNGDGDGDGEKTTKDKDQGQELQRQYDEQLDLVSKLQRQNRKYQLSRTVFDSRIQRKQMETKWKEQKRIEDESYTNTDPLELETKFVFPSVPKS
;
A
#
# COMPACT_ATOMS: atom_id res chain seq x y z
N MET A 1 -0.14 -1.44 24.03
CA MET A 1 -0.80 -1.48 22.71
C MET A 1 0.23 -1.87 21.67
N LYS A 2 -0.03 -2.89 20.83
CA LYS A 2 0.90 -3.32 19.77
C LYS A 2 0.56 -2.59 18.47
N ASN A 3 1.55 -2.22 17.66
CA ASN A 3 1.33 -1.54 16.37
C ASN A 3 1.15 -2.55 15.23
N GLU A 4 0.21 -3.47 15.41
CA GLU A 4 -0.11 -4.49 14.42
C GLU A 4 -1.63 -4.50 14.24
N TYR A 5 -2.08 -4.22 13.03
CA TYR A 5 -3.49 -4.08 12.68
C TYR A 5 -3.85 -5.07 11.59
N THR A 6 -5.04 -5.67 11.73
CA THR A 6 -5.64 -6.51 10.70
C THR A 6 -6.81 -5.77 10.05
N ALA A 7 -6.79 -5.66 8.73
CA ALA A 7 -7.91 -5.13 7.95
C ALA A 7 -9.04 -6.16 7.87
N ARG A 8 -10.23 -5.75 8.28
CA ARG A 8 -11.49 -6.50 8.19
C ARG A 8 -12.52 -5.67 7.44
N LYS A 9 -13.51 -6.33 6.87
CA LYS A 9 -14.67 -5.70 6.23
C LYS A 9 -15.87 -5.84 7.15
N VAL A 10 -16.62 -4.76 7.32
CA VAL A 10 -17.93 -4.75 7.99
C VAL A 10 -19.05 -4.73 6.96
N GLY A 11 -20.28 -4.96 7.42
CA GLY A 11 -21.46 -4.84 6.57
C GLY A 11 -21.66 -3.39 6.07
N ILE A 12 -22.33 -3.23 4.94
CA ILE A 12 -22.61 -1.91 4.34
C ILE A 12 -23.46 -1.04 5.29
N LYS A 13 -24.31 -1.67 6.12
CA LYS A 13 -25.15 -0.99 7.11
C LYS A 13 -24.36 -0.32 8.22
N ASP A 14 -23.19 -0.87 8.56
CA ASP A 14 -22.32 -0.39 9.63
C ASP A 14 -21.18 0.49 9.10
N MET A 15 -21.34 1.01 7.89
CA MET A 15 -20.36 1.86 7.24
C MET A 15 -20.16 3.16 8.04
N GLN A 16 -18.90 3.52 8.23
CA GLN A 16 -18.50 4.72 8.96
C GLN A 16 -17.47 5.51 8.15
N PRO A 17 -17.26 6.79 8.45
CA PRO A 17 -16.29 7.61 7.73
C PRO A 17 -14.85 7.14 7.97
N CYS A 18 -14.05 7.15 6.91
CA CYS A 18 -12.60 6.91 6.99
C CYS A 18 -11.93 8.00 7.85
N VAL A 19 -11.01 7.60 8.73
CA VAL A 19 -10.27 8.55 9.59
C VAL A 19 -9.38 9.54 8.81
N VAL A 20 -9.02 9.23 7.57
CA VAL A 20 -8.11 10.05 6.76
C VAL A 20 -8.85 11.03 5.86
N CYS A 21 -9.86 10.56 5.11
CA CYS A 21 -10.59 11.40 4.15
C CYS A 21 -12.07 11.60 4.46
N TYR A 22 -12.57 11.01 5.56
CA TYR A 22 -13.98 11.08 5.98
C TYR A 22 -14.99 10.54 4.98
N LYS A 23 -14.55 9.92 3.88
CA LYS A 23 -15.42 9.20 2.95
C LYS A 23 -15.94 7.92 3.61
N PRO A 24 -17.19 7.53 3.31
CA PRO A 24 -17.78 6.32 3.88
C PRO A 24 -16.98 5.07 3.47
N THR A 25 -16.69 4.19 4.43
CA THR A 25 -15.90 2.98 4.21
C THR A 25 -16.37 1.81 5.06
N THR A 26 -16.23 0.61 4.52
CA THR A 26 -16.51 -0.66 5.19
C THR A 26 -15.26 -1.35 5.71
N THR A 27 -14.06 -0.79 5.48
CA THR A 27 -12.82 -1.38 5.97
C THR A 27 -12.48 -0.85 7.36
N VAL A 28 -12.20 -1.77 8.28
CA VAL A 28 -11.81 -1.50 9.66
C VAL A 28 -10.42 -2.09 9.90
N LEU A 29 -9.52 -1.27 10.45
CA LEU A 29 -8.26 -1.75 11.02
C LEU A 29 -8.49 -2.08 12.49
N TYR A 30 -8.09 -3.28 12.91
CA TYR A 30 -8.31 -3.81 14.25
C TYR A 30 -7.02 -4.36 14.87
N SER A 31 -6.74 -4.00 16.12
CA SER A 31 -5.57 -4.43 16.92
C SER A 31 -5.95 -5.01 18.30
N GLY A 32 -7.15 -5.58 18.44
CA GLY A 32 -7.63 -6.11 19.72
C GLY A 32 -8.27 -5.03 20.59
N ILE A 33 -7.44 -4.13 21.11
CA ILE A 33 -7.85 -3.05 22.03
C ILE A 33 -8.28 -1.77 21.31
N ASP A 34 -7.86 -1.62 20.06
CA ASP A 34 -8.14 -0.44 19.26
C ASP A 34 -8.61 -0.82 17.87
N TRP A 35 -9.49 0.02 17.34
CA TRP A 35 -10.02 -0.15 15.99
C TRP A 35 -10.50 1.18 15.42
N PHE A 36 -10.49 1.27 14.09
CA PHE A 36 -11.00 2.44 13.37
C PHE A 36 -11.24 2.13 11.89
N TYR A 37 -12.04 2.98 11.28
CA TYR A 37 -12.40 2.89 9.87
C TYR A 37 -11.36 3.57 8.98
N THR A 38 -11.02 2.90 7.88
CA THR A 38 -10.15 3.43 6.83
C THR A 38 -10.64 2.96 5.47
N CYS A 39 -10.35 3.66 4.38
CA CYS A 39 -10.67 3.17 3.05
C CYS A 39 -9.47 2.45 2.42
N ASP A 40 -9.75 1.59 1.45
CA ASP A 40 -8.72 0.75 0.81
C ASP A 40 -7.67 1.58 0.06
N ILE A 41 -8.07 2.73 -0.48
CA ILE A 41 -7.18 3.69 -1.16
C ILE A 41 -6.08 4.16 -0.20
N HIS A 42 -6.44 4.56 1.03
CA HIS A 42 -5.43 4.98 2.03
C HIS A 42 -4.60 3.83 2.59
N LEU A 43 -5.03 2.57 2.43
CA LEU A 43 -4.21 1.42 2.77
C LEU A 43 -3.14 1.10 1.72
N GLN A 44 -3.35 1.53 0.47
CA GLN A 44 -2.46 1.24 -0.66
C GLN A 44 -1.55 2.43 -0.98
N ASP A 45 -2.10 3.63 -1.04
CA ASP A 45 -1.42 4.79 -1.64
C ASP A 45 -0.74 5.71 -0.61
N ASN A 46 -0.97 5.49 0.68
CA ASN A 46 -0.46 6.38 1.74
C ASN A 46 0.55 5.68 2.67
N PRO A 47 1.85 5.69 2.31
CA PRO A 47 2.89 5.09 3.14
C PRO A 47 3.15 5.85 4.45
N GLN A 48 2.73 7.11 4.54
CA GLN A 48 2.82 7.89 5.79
C GLN A 48 1.71 7.54 6.79
N PHE A 49 0.68 6.82 6.34
CA PHE A 49 -0.41 6.37 7.18
C PHE A 49 -0.20 4.93 7.65
N VAL A 50 0.03 4.02 6.71
CA VAL A 50 0.24 2.59 7.00
C VAL A 50 1.32 1.98 6.14
N THR A 51 1.97 0.96 6.71
CA THR A 51 2.92 0.08 6.03
C THR A 51 2.35 -1.35 6.03
N PRO A 52 2.20 -2.00 4.87
CA PRO A 52 1.78 -3.39 4.80
C PRO A 52 2.84 -4.34 5.39
N LEU A 53 2.42 -5.25 6.26
CA LEU A 53 3.26 -6.30 6.82
C LEU A 53 3.12 -7.57 5.99
N TYR A 54 4.03 -7.76 5.03
CA TYR A 54 4.01 -8.93 4.16
C TYR A 54 4.54 -10.19 4.84
N SER A 55 4.01 -11.35 4.43
CA SER A 55 4.47 -12.66 4.88
C SER A 55 5.86 -12.99 4.31
N LYS A 56 6.52 -13.98 4.90
CA LYS A 56 7.79 -14.51 4.39
C LYS A 56 7.67 -14.99 2.94
N GLU A 57 6.56 -15.66 2.62
CA GLU A 57 6.25 -16.14 1.25
C GLU A 57 6.28 -15.02 0.21
N TYR A 58 5.75 -13.83 0.56
CA TYR A 58 5.81 -12.67 -0.32
C TYR A 58 7.25 -12.18 -0.49
N GLN A 59 8.03 -12.11 0.58
CA GLN A 59 9.43 -11.69 0.51
C GLN A 59 10.26 -12.65 -0.36
N ASP A 60 10.03 -13.96 -0.22
CA ASP A 60 10.67 -15.00 -1.02
C ASP A 60 10.25 -14.89 -2.51
N ALA A 61 8.97 -14.65 -2.79
CA ALA A 61 8.48 -14.44 -4.16
C ALA A 61 9.09 -13.18 -4.81
N VAL A 62 9.19 -12.07 -4.06
CA VAL A 62 9.84 -10.84 -4.54
C VAL A 62 11.34 -11.06 -4.78
N ALA A 63 12.02 -11.85 -3.93
CA ALA A 63 13.42 -12.18 -4.13
C ALA A 63 13.63 -13.03 -5.41
N LYS A 64 12.77 -14.02 -5.65
CA LYS A 64 12.77 -14.81 -6.89
C LYS A 64 12.50 -13.95 -8.12
N LEU A 65 11.51 -13.06 -8.06
CA LEU A 65 11.21 -12.12 -9.15
C LEU A 65 12.40 -11.22 -9.47
N LYS A 66 13.10 -10.71 -8.44
CA LYS A 66 14.33 -9.91 -8.63
C LYS A 66 15.47 -10.71 -9.27
N ALA A 67 15.59 -12.00 -8.96
CA ALA A 67 16.59 -12.88 -9.57
C ALA A 67 16.26 -13.25 -11.02
N LEU A 68 14.96 -13.36 -11.35
CA LEU A 68 14.48 -13.62 -12.71
C LEU A 68 14.49 -12.37 -13.60
N LYS A 69 14.49 -11.17 -13.00
CA LYS A 69 14.57 -9.93 -13.76
C LYS A 69 15.95 -9.89 -14.44
N PRO A 70 16.02 -9.89 -15.78
CA PRO A 70 17.29 -9.68 -16.45
C PRO A 70 17.79 -8.30 -15.99
N LEU A 71 18.98 -8.26 -15.39
CA LEU A 71 19.70 -6.99 -15.21
C LEU A 71 19.63 -6.28 -16.55
N PRO A 72 19.06 -5.06 -16.65
CA PRO A 72 19.18 -4.31 -17.89
C PRO A 72 20.68 -4.24 -18.14
N ALA A 73 21.11 -4.71 -19.31
CA ALA A 73 22.47 -4.52 -19.78
C ALA A 73 22.83 -3.07 -19.50
N THR A 74 23.67 -2.86 -18.48
CA THR A 74 24.25 -1.56 -18.22
C THR A 74 25.00 -1.21 -19.50
N ASN A 75 24.53 -0.18 -20.20
CA ASN A 75 25.06 0.34 -21.48
C ASN A 75 24.58 -0.35 -22.76
N SER A 76 23.34 -0.06 -23.18
CA SER A 76 23.13 0.32 -24.58
C SER A 76 22.41 1.66 -24.63
N GLY A 77 23.19 2.74 -24.60
CA GLY A 77 22.74 4.10 -24.92
C GLY A 77 22.37 4.25 -26.41
N SER A 78 21.44 3.43 -26.90
CA SER A 78 20.98 3.42 -28.30
C SER A 78 19.47 3.62 -28.42
N GLY A 79 18.83 4.20 -27.40
CA GLY A 79 17.38 4.41 -27.34
C GLY A 79 16.81 5.47 -28.29
N LEU A 80 17.66 6.24 -28.97
CA LEU A 80 17.22 7.22 -29.98
C LEU A 80 18.00 7.12 -31.30
N ASP A 81 19.28 6.74 -31.25
CA ASP A 81 20.14 6.75 -32.44
C ASP A 81 19.83 5.61 -33.44
N GLY A 82 19.33 4.46 -32.94
CA GLY A 82 18.99 3.31 -33.77
C GLY A 82 17.73 3.47 -34.62
N TRP A 83 16.79 4.33 -34.21
CA TRP A 83 15.57 4.61 -34.98
C TRP A 83 15.82 5.69 -36.05
N VAL A 84 16.53 6.74 -35.67
CA VAL A 84 16.92 7.86 -36.56
C VAL A 84 17.80 7.36 -37.70
N SER A 85 18.76 6.48 -37.43
CA SER A 85 19.62 5.92 -38.47
C SER A 85 18.91 4.93 -39.42
N LYS A 86 17.78 4.33 -39.04
CA LYS A 86 16.93 3.53 -39.96
C LYS A 86 16.09 4.41 -40.89
N PHE A 87 15.60 5.55 -40.41
CA PHE A 87 14.86 6.51 -41.24
C PHE A 87 15.78 7.23 -42.24
N LEU A 88 16.95 7.70 -41.79
CA LEU A 88 17.94 8.37 -42.66
C LEU A 88 18.53 7.47 -43.75
N LYS A 89 18.59 6.15 -43.52
CA LYS A 89 19.05 5.18 -44.53
C LYS A 89 17.97 4.85 -45.56
N LYS A 90 16.68 4.99 -45.21
CA LYS A 90 15.58 4.75 -46.15
C LYS A 90 15.48 5.86 -47.19
N ASP A 91 15.70 7.11 -46.78
CA ASP A 91 15.68 8.26 -47.71
C ASP A 91 16.90 8.34 -48.65
N LYS A 92 18.01 7.67 -48.31
CA LYS A 92 19.18 7.59 -49.21
C LYS A 92 19.13 6.44 -50.22
N LYS A 93 18.24 5.45 -50.05
CA LYS A 93 18.17 4.27 -50.94
C LYS A 93 17.20 4.45 -52.11
N GLU A 94 16.35 5.48 -52.12
CA GLU A 94 15.44 5.77 -53.24
C GLU A 94 16.05 6.63 -54.36
N LYS A 95 17.36 6.95 -54.31
CA LYS A 95 18.01 7.79 -55.34
C LYS A 95 19.19 7.15 -56.11
N HIS A 96 19.30 5.83 -56.15
CA HIS A 96 20.21 5.16 -57.08
C HIS A 96 19.65 3.79 -57.49
N ASN A 97 18.70 3.80 -58.42
CA ASN A 97 18.34 2.60 -59.17
C ASN A 97 18.96 2.71 -60.56
N GLY A 98 19.97 1.87 -60.83
CA GLY A 98 20.63 1.75 -62.12
C GLY A 98 21.95 1.00 -62.01
N GLY A 99 21.96 -0.26 -62.46
CA GLY A 99 23.18 -0.98 -62.84
C GLY A 99 23.30 -2.40 -62.29
N ASP A 100 23.22 -3.37 -63.21
CA ASP A 100 23.41 -4.82 -63.09
C ASP A 100 24.67 -5.28 -62.32
N GLY A 101 24.65 -6.52 -61.85
CA GLY A 101 25.88 -7.21 -61.44
C GLY A 101 25.67 -8.50 -60.65
N ASP A 102 25.72 -9.61 -61.38
CA ASP A 102 25.82 -11.01 -60.99
C ASP A 102 26.83 -11.31 -59.86
N GLY A 103 26.58 -12.34 -59.05
CA GLY A 103 27.44 -12.66 -57.90
C GLY A 103 26.97 -13.83 -57.04
N ASN A 104 27.12 -15.04 -57.60
CA ASN A 104 27.09 -16.36 -56.97
C ASN A 104 27.96 -16.45 -55.70
N GLY A 105 27.54 -17.24 -54.69
CA GLY A 105 28.45 -17.70 -53.62
C GLY A 105 27.86 -17.95 -52.23
N ASP A 106 27.63 -19.24 -51.95
CA ASP A 106 27.88 -19.96 -50.69
C ASP A 106 27.11 -19.66 -49.40
N GLY A 107 26.70 -20.76 -48.75
CA GLY A 107 26.53 -20.82 -47.30
C GLY A 107 25.30 -21.56 -46.79
N ASP A 108 25.07 -22.79 -47.25
CA ASP A 108 24.14 -23.71 -46.61
C ASP A 108 24.72 -24.17 -45.26
N GLY A 109 23.94 -24.03 -44.18
CA GLY A 109 24.22 -24.68 -42.88
C GLY A 109 24.54 -23.77 -41.68
N ASP A 110 23.56 -23.00 -41.18
CA ASP A 110 23.52 -22.65 -39.74
C ASP A 110 22.07 -22.38 -39.28
N GLY A 111 21.21 -23.42 -39.38
CA GLY A 111 19.79 -23.34 -39.04
C GLY A 111 19.44 -23.75 -37.60
N GLU A 112 20.40 -24.26 -36.81
CA GLU A 112 20.06 -25.05 -35.60
C GLU A 112 20.32 -24.33 -34.27
N LYS A 113 21.05 -23.20 -34.25
CA LYS A 113 21.28 -22.42 -33.01
C LYS A 113 20.19 -21.40 -32.68
N THR A 114 19.42 -20.95 -33.66
CA THR A 114 18.46 -19.84 -33.47
C THR A 114 17.14 -20.26 -32.83
N THR A 115 16.84 -21.55 -32.76
CA THR A 115 15.61 -22.09 -32.14
C THR A 115 15.75 -22.30 -30.63
N LYS A 116 16.90 -22.82 -30.16
CA LYS A 116 17.15 -23.06 -28.71
C LYS A 116 17.18 -21.78 -27.87
N ASP A 117 17.77 -20.71 -28.38
CA ASP A 117 17.83 -19.42 -27.65
C ASP A 117 16.47 -18.72 -27.59
N LYS A 118 15.60 -18.93 -28.59
CA LYS A 118 14.22 -18.42 -28.57
C LYS A 118 13.36 -19.15 -27.55
N ASP A 119 13.52 -20.47 -27.41
CA ASP A 119 12.80 -21.27 -26.41
C ASP A 119 13.21 -20.92 -24.97
N GLN A 120 14.50 -20.71 -24.70
CA GLN A 120 14.97 -20.31 -23.37
C GLN A 120 14.48 -18.91 -22.96
N GLY A 121 14.45 -17.97 -23.91
CA GLY A 121 13.92 -16.63 -23.66
C GLY A 121 12.41 -16.63 -23.36
N GLN A 122 11.63 -17.45 -24.08
CA GLN A 122 10.19 -17.59 -23.84
C GLN A 122 9.88 -18.26 -22.49
N GLU A 123 10.63 -19.29 -22.10
CA GLU A 123 10.47 -19.94 -20.81
C GLU A 123 10.84 -19.00 -19.64
N LEU A 124 11.91 -18.22 -19.77
CA LEU A 124 12.30 -17.23 -18.74
C LEU A 124 11.25 -16.12 -18.59
N GLN A 125 10.69 -15.65 -19.71
CA GLN A 125 9.59 -14.68 -19.71
C GLN A 125 8.34 -15.25 -19.01
N ARG A 126 7.97 -16.51 -19.31
CA ARG A 126 6.84 -17.17 -18.65
C ARG A 126 7.05 -17.29 -17.14
N GLN A 127 8.24 -17.69 -16.70
CA GLN A 127 8.59 -17.77 -15.28
C GLN A 127 8.54 -16.41 -14.59
N TYR A 128 8.97 -15.35 -15.27
CA TYR A 128 8.87 -13.98 -14.75
C TYR A 128 7.41 -13.54 -14.59
N ASP A 129 6.58 -13.77 -15.60
CA ASP A 129 5.17 -13.39 -15.58
C ASP A 129 4.39 -14.17 -14.50
N GLU A 130 4.64 -15.48 -14.38
CA GLU A 130 4.09 -16.32 -13.31
C GLU A 130 4.47 -15.81 -11.90
N GLN A 131 5.74 -15.40 -11.71
CA GLN A 131 6.16 -14.83 -10.43
C GLN A 131 5.57 -13.45 -10.17
N LEU A 132 5.37 -12.63 -11.20
CA LEU A 132 4.74 -11.33 -11.08
C LEU A 132 3.27 -11.46 -10.66
N ASP A 133 2.57 -12.43 -11.21
CA ASP A 133 1.20 -12.79 -10.81
C ASP A 133 1.16 -13.29 -9.36
N LEU A 134 2.12 -14.13 -8.95
CA LEU A 134 2.21 -14.62 -7.56
C LEU A 134 2.41 -13.47 -6.57
N VAL A 135 3.36 -12.57 -6.84
CA VAL A 135 3.63 -11.39 -6.02
C VAL A 135 2.38 -10.51 -5.92
N SER A 136 1.71 -10.27 -7.04
CA SER A 136 0.47 -9.47 -7.09
C SER A 136 -0.66 -10.11 -6.29
N LYS A 137 -0.81 -11.44 -6.36
CA LYS A 137 -1.79 -12.19 -5.58
C LYS A 137 -1.52 -12.10 -4.08
N LEU A 138 -0.27 -12.33 -3.66
CA LEU A 138 0.14 -12.26 -2.26
C LEU A 138 -0.01 -10.84 -1.71
N GLN A 139 0.29 -9.82 -2.51
CA GLN A 139 0.06 -8.42 -2.14
C GLN A 139 -1.42 -8.13 -1.88
N ARG A 140 -2.32 -8.58 -2.77
CA ARG A 140 -3.78 -8.43 -2.63
C ARG A 140 -4.37 -9.23 -1.49
N GLN A 141 -3.73 -10.32 -1.08
CA GLN A 141 -4.16 -11.14 0.05
C GLN A 141 -3.65 -10.63 1.39
N ASN A 142 -2.69 -9.71 1.40
CA ASN A 142 -2.23 -9.12 2.65
C ASN A 142 -3.37 -8.36 3.36
N ARG A 143 -3.53 -8.65 4.65
CA ARG A 143 -4.50 -7.98 5.54
C ARG A 143 -3.83 -7.38 6.76
N LYS A 144 -2.51 -7.54 6.90
CA LYS A 144 -1.75 -7.07 8.06
C LYS A 144 -1.05 -5.77 7.72
N TYR A 145 -1.17 -4.82 8.63
CA TYR A 145 -0.64 -3.48 8.48
C TYR A 145 -0.04 -3.01 9.81
N GLN A 146 0.94 -2.13 9.69
CA GLN A 146 1.53 -1.38 10.78
C GLN A 146 1.23 0.10 10.53
N LEU A 147 0.79 0.85 11.53
CA LEU A 147 0.60 2.29 11.37
C LEU A 147 1.96 2.98 11.40
N SER A 148 2.05 4.15 10.76
CA SER A 148 3.22 5.00 10.97
C SER A 148 3.32 5.42 12.43
N ARG A 149 4.54 5.75 12.86
CA ARG A 149 4.82 6.11 14.26
C ARG A 149 3.93 7.26 14.75
N THR A 150 3.84 8.33 13.96
CA THR A 150 3.03 9.51 14.29
C THR A 150 1.56 9.17 14.47
N VAL A 151 0.99 8.37 13.56
CA VAL A 151 -0.42 7.96 13.65
C VAL A 151 -0.63 7.06 14.87
N PHE A 152 0.26 6.09 15.08
CA PHE A 152 0.18 5.18 16.22
C PHE A 152 0.26 5.90 17.57
N ASP A 153 1.18 6.85 17.72
CA ASP A 153 1.34 7.64 18.94
C ASP A 153 0.09 8.49 19.20
N SER A 154 -0.49 9.11 18.16
CA SER A 154 -1.77 9.82 18.26
C SER A 154 -2.91 8.91 18.74
N ARG A 155 -2.97 7.66 18.26
CA ARG A 155 -3.97 6.68 18.72
C ARG A 155 -3.79 6.33 20.20
N ILE A 156 -2.56 6.12 20.64
CA ILE A 156 -2.25 5.83 22.05
C ILE A 156 -2.69 7.01 22.92
N GLN A 157 -2.30 8.24 22.55
CA GLN A 157 -2.66 9.44 23.29
C GLN A 157 -4.18 9.60 23.38
N ARG A 158 -4.90 9.43 22.25
CA ARG A 158 -6.37 9.50 22.24
C ARG A 158 -6.99 8.48 23.20
N LYS A 159 -6.49 7.25 23.21
CA LYS A 159 -6.97 6.20 24.13
C LYS A 159 -6.69 6.54 25.60
N GLN A 160 -5.52 7.07 25.90
CA GLN A 160 -5.18 7.52 27.26
C GLN A 160 -6.07 8.68 27.71
N MET A 161 -6.40 9.61 26.81
CA MET A 161 -7.32 10.69 27.12
C MET A 161 -8.75 10.17 27.32
N GLU A 162 -9.23 9.26 26.47
CA GLU A 162 -10.54 8.60 26.64
C GLU A 162 -10.65 7.89 28.01
N THR A 163 -9.60 7.20 28.45
CA THR A 163 -9.60 6.52 29.76
C THR A 163 -9.59 7.51 30.91
N LYS A 164 -8.78 8.58 30.84
CA LYS A 164 -8.73 9.62 31.87
C LYS A 164 -10.07 10.36 31.99
N TRP A 165 -10.67 10.69 30.86
CA TRP A 165 -11.97 11.34 30.81
C TRP A 165 -13.07 10.47 31.44
N LYS A 166 -13.09 9.18 31.13
CA LYS A 166 -14.04 8.24 31.74
C LYS A 166 -13.85 8.12 33.24
N GLU A 167 -12.61 8.07 33.72
CA GLU A 167 -12.32 8.00 35.15
C GLU A 167 -12.71 9.28 35.88
N GLN A 168 -12.41 10.45 35.30
CA GLN A 168 -12.81 11.74 35.86
C GLN A 168 -14.33 11.85 35.93
N LYS A 169 -15.04 11.41 34.89
CA LYS A 169 -16.51 11.37 34.89
C LYS A 169 -17.04 10.42 35.96
N ARG A 170 -16.41 9.25 36.18
CA ARG A 170 -16.78 8.33 37.26
C ARG A 170 -16.64 8.98 38.64
N ILE A 171 -15.52 9.67 38.89
CA ILE A 171 -15.28 10.39 40.15
C ILE A 171 -16.30 11.52 40.34
N GLU A 172 -16.63 12.26 39.28
CA GLU A 172 -17.65 13.30 39.30
C GLU A 172 -19.03 12.73 39.62
N ASP A 173 -19.45 11.66 38.93
CA ASP A 173 -20.73 10.98 39.18
C ASP A 173 -20.80 10.41 40.63
N GLU A 174 -19.69 9.88 41.16
CA GLU A 174 -19.57 9.45 42.56
C GLU A 174 -19.66 10.63 43.54
N SER A 175 -19.07 11.79 43.19
CA SER A 175 -19.16 12.98 44.02
C SER A 175 -20.56 13.57 44.08
N TYR A 176 -21.34 13.51 42.99
CA TYR A 176 -22.73 13.95 42.98
C TYR A 176 -23.63 13.03 43.80
N THR A 177 -23.41 11.72 43.74
CA THR A 177 -24.23 10.73 44.45
C THR A 177 -23.89 10.61 45.95
N ASN A 178 -22.74 11.14 46.36
CA ASN A 178 -22.26 11.13 47.74
C ASN A 178 -22.20 12.54 48.37
N THR A 179 -23.19 13.38 48.08
CA THR A 179 -23.38 14.63 48.82
C THR A 179 -24.43 14.43 49.91
N ASP A 180 -23.99 14.48 51.18
CA ASP A 180 -24.89 14.47 52.34
C ASP A 180 -25.66 15.81 52.38
N PRO A 181 -27.01 15.79 52.42
CA PRO A 181 -27.83 17.01 52.49
C PRO A 181 -27.42 17.97 53.61
N LEU A 182 -26.95 17.45 54.75
CA LEU A 182 -26.51 18.28 55.88
C LEU A 182 -25.21 19.04 55.60
N GLU A 183 -24.31 18.50 54.77
CA GLU A 183 -23.09 19.20 54.37
C GLU A 183 -23.37 20.34 53.38
N LEU A 184 -24.41 20.21 52.55
CA LEU A 184 -24.79 21.25 51.58
C LEU A 184 -25.39 22.48 52.28
N GLU A 185 -26.22 22.28 53.29
CA GLU A 185 -26.82 23.36 54.09
C GLU A 185 -25.78 24.15 54.89
N THR A 186 -24.70 23.49 55.33
CA THR A 186 -23.62 24.13 56.08
C THR A 186 -22.61 24.85 55.18
N LYS A 187 -22.32 24.31 54.00
CA LYS A 187 -21.35 24.90 53.06
C LYS A 187 -21.92 26.05 52.23
N PHE A 188 -23.23 26.06 51.97
CA PHE A 188 -23.86 27.09 51.14
C PHE A 188 -24.88 27.90 51.95
N VAL A 189 -24.54 29.14 52.28
CA VAL A 189 -25.50 30.12 52.82
C VAL A 189 -26.34 30.62 51.66
N PHE A 190 -27.53 30.04 51.47
CA PHE A 190 -28.46 30.52 50.46
C PHE A 190 -29.02 31.89 50.85
N PRO A 191 -28.97 32.91 49.97
CA PRO A 191 -29.58 34.20 50.24
C PRO A 191 -31.10 34.01 50.41
N SER A 192 -31.62 34.46 51.54
CA SER A 192 -33.06 34.40 51.80
C SER A 192 -33.82 35.34 50.86
N VAL A 193 -34.92 34.84 50.28
CA VAL A 193 -35.78 35.64 49.41
C VAL A 193 -36.42 36.75 50.26
N PRO A 194 -36.30 38.03 49.87
CA PRO A 194 -36.92 39.13 50.61
C PRO A 194 -38.43 38.90 50.72
N LYS A 195 -38.96 38.95 51.94
CA LYS A 195 -40.41 38.88 52.18
C LYS A 195 -41.01 40.24 51.82
N SER A 196 -41.91 40.25 50.84
CA SER A 196 -42.73 41.40 50.44
C SER A 196 -43.79 41.72 51.49
#